data_AF-A0A5E4IRM6-F1
#
_entry.id   AF-A0A5E4IRM6-F1
#
_cell.length_a   1.000
_cell.length_b   1.000
_cell.length_c   1.000
_cell.angle_alpha   90.00
_cell.angle_beta   90.00
_cell.angle_gamma   90.00
#
_symmetry.space_group_name_H-M   'P 1'
#
loop_
_entity.id
_entity.type
_entity.pdbx_description
1 polymer ?
#
loop_
_entity_poly.entity_id
_entity_poly.type
_entity_poly.pdbx_seq_one_letter_code
_entity_poly.pdbx_strand_id
1 'polypeptide(L)'
;MNLREYSSQHPIFIDANIFLDYTLPNIEFGRAVSDFLERVELQDINAITTPAVLNEVSYVLLLQRGMTILNSGHRDIVRSKIKADGHFAHLCYDAVDTFNEFISGLDGLKLIPVQPEMLFAYLQ
;
A
#
# COMPACT_ATOMS: atom_id res chain seq x y z
N MET A 1 -0.41 16.95 -8.84
CA MET A 1 -1.27 17.35 -7.71
C MET A 1 -0.40 17.52 -6.49
N ASN A 2 -0.52 18.62 -5.75
CA ASN A 2 0.23 18.82 -4.52
C ASN A 2 -0.56 18.25 -3.34
N LEU A 3 -0.07 17.18 -2.70
CA LEU A 3 -0.76 16.53 -1.58
C LEU A 3 -0.96 17.46 -0.38
N ARG A 4 -0.04 18.41 -0.16
CA ARG A 4 -0.11 19.34 0.99
C ARG A 4 -1.30 20.29 0.92
N GLU A 5 -1.73 20.61 -0.28
CA GLU A 5 -2.80 21.58 -0.54
C GLU A 5 -4.13 20.90 -0.87
N TYR A 6 -4.17 19.55 -0.85
CA TYR A 6 -5.38 18.82 -1.22
C TYR A 6 -6.50 19.11 -0.22
N SER A 7 -7.59 19.67 -0.74
CA SER A 7 -8.85 19.85 -0.02
C SER A 7 -9.98 19.55 -1.00
N SER A 8 -10.84 18.61 -0.62
CA SER A 8 -11.98 18.17 -1.42
C SER A 8 -13.04 17.59 -0.51
N GLN A 9 -14.30 17.85 -0.85
CA GLN A 9 -15.46 17.21 -0.22
C GLN A 9 -15.73 15.81 -0.81
N HIS A 10 -15.17 15.52 -2.00
CA HIS A 10 -15.31 14.22 -2.66
C HIS A 10 -14.18 13.27 -2.24
N PRO A 11 -14.47 11.97 -2.07
CA PRO A 11 -13.45 10.98 -1.78
C PRO A 11 -12.34 10.96 -2.84
N ILE A 12 -11.08 10.85 -2.39
CA ILE A 12 -9.92 10.67 -3.26
C ILE A 12 -9.52 9.20 -3.34
N PHE A 13 -9.19 8.73 -4.53
CA PHE A 13 -8.59 7.40 -4.69
C PHE A 13 -7.10 7.43 -4.32
N ILE A 14 -6.69 6.53 -3.42
CA ILE A 14 -5.28 6.31 -3.05
C ILE A 14 -4.76 5.05 -3.74
N ASP A 15 -3.67 5.22 -4.49
CA ASP A 15 -2.97 4.15 -5.21
C ASP A 15 -1.78 3.60 -4.41
N ALA A 16 -1.23 2.46 -4.85
CA ALA A 16 -0.16 1.72 -4.15
C ALA A 16 1.07 2.58 -3.85
N ASN A 17 1.45 3.47 -4.78
CA ASN A 17 2.64 4.31 -4.63
C ASN A 17 2.60 5.20 -3.38
N ILE A 18 1.43 5.71 -2.99
CA ILE A 18 1.30 6.54 -1.78
C ILE A 18 1.61 5.71 -0.54
N PHE A 19 1.09 4.49 -0.44
CA PHE A 19 1.40 3.60 0.67
C PHE A 19 2.86 3.13 0.66
N LEU A 20 3.44 2.91 -0.51
CA LEU A 20 4.84 2.50 -0.65
C LEU A 20 5.81 3.63 -0.27
N ASP A 21 5.51 4.86 -0.66
CA ASP A 21 6.32 6.04 -0.27
C ASP A 21 6.24 6.36 1.23
N TYR A 22 5.16 5.93 1.90
CA TYR A 22 5.05 5.99 3.35
C TYR A 22 5.86 4.90 4.06
N THR A 23 5.70 3.66 3.60
CA THR A 23 6.23 2.47 4.29
C THR A 23 7.70 2.21 4.00
N LEU A 24 8.19 2.60 2.83
CA LEU A 24 9.58 2.46 2.43
C LEU A 24 10.29 3.82 2.53
N PRO A 25 11.60 3.86 2.88
CA PRO A 25 12.33 5.12 2.97
C PRO A 25 12.29 5.91 1.66
N ASN A 26 11.52 7.00 1.61
CA ASN A 26 11.48 7.94 0.50
C ASN A 26 11.76 9.37 1.00
N ILE A 27 12.94 9.91 0.65
CA ILE A 27 13.41 11.22 1.10
C ILE A 27 12.65 12.36 0.40
N GLU A 28 12.17 12.14 -0.83
CA GLU A 28 11.54 13.18 -1.65
C GLU A 28 10.07 13.38 -1.28
N PHE A 29 9.33 12.28 -1.14
CA PHE A 29 7.87 12.31 -0.96
C PHE A 29 7.39 11.90 0.43
N GLY A 30 8.22 11.21 1.23
CA GLY A 30 7.81 10.57 2.47
C GLY A 30 7.10 11.52 3.46
N ARG A 31 7.59 12.76 3.60
CA ARG A 31 6.94 13.74 4.47
C ARG A 31 5.56 14.17 3.96
N ALA A 32 5.44 14.49 2.66
CA ALA A 32 4.17 14.92 2.10
C ALA A 32 3.10 13.82 2.12
N VAL A 33 3.54 12.57 1.94
CA VAL A 33 2.70 11.38 2.06
C VAL A 33 2.28 11.14 3.51
N SER A 34 3.21 11.26 4.47
CA SER A 34 2.89 11.14 5.90
C SER A 34 1.85 12.16 6.33
N ASP A 35 2.07 13.45 6.02
CA ASP A 35 1.12 14.53 6.36
C ASP A 35 -0.26 14.28 5.72
N PHE A 36 -0.29 13.71 4.50
CA PHE A 36 -1.53 13.37 3.81
C PHE A 36 -2.26 12.19 4.46
N LEU A 37 -1.56 11.11 4.80
CA LEU A 37 -2.15 9.92 5.43
C LEU A 37 -2.59 10.20 6.88
N GLU A 38 -1.89 11.07 7.60
CA GLU A 38 -2.34 11.57 8.92
C GLU A 38 -3.69 12.30 8.80
N ARG A 39 -3.89 13.11 7.77
CA ARG A 39 -5.20 13.74 7.52
C ARG A 39 -6.28 12.74 7.11
N VAL A 40 -5.92 11.61 6.51
CA VAL A 40 -6.86 10.51 6.26
C VAL A 40 -7.20 9.81 7.58
N GLU A 41 -6.22 9.52 8.43
CA GLU A 41 -6.40 8.97 9.78
C GLU A 41 -7.32 9.86 10.63
N LEU A 42 -7.10 11.17 10.64
CA LEU A 42 -7.93 12.14 11.36
C LEU A 42 -9.31 12.41 10.71
N GLN A 43 -9.64 11.73 9.61
CA GLN A 43 -10.87 11.90 8.83
C GLN A 43 -11.07 13.31 8.22
N ASP A 44 -10.02 14.14 8.17
CA ASP A 44 -10.02 15.42 7.44
C ASP A 44 -10.09 15.22 5.92
N ILE A 45 -9.61 14.06 5.44
CA ILE A 45 -9.70 13.63 4.05
C ILE A 45 -10.44 12.30 4.00
N ASN A 46 -11.55 12.27 3.26
CA ASN A 46 -12.19 11.02 2.89
C ASN A 46 -11.40 10.38 1.73
N ALA A 47 -10.91 9.17 1.94
CA ALA A 47 -10.15 8.43 0.94
C ALA A 47 -10.84 7.11 0.60
N ILE A 48 -10.61 6.63 -0.62
CA ILE A 48 -11.01 5.31 -1.07
C ILE A 48 -9.81 4.58 -1.66
N THR A 49 -9.76 3.27 -1.49
CA THR A 49 -8.85 2.41 -2.25
C THR A 49 -9.52 1.05 -2.49
N THR A 50 -8.80 0.13 -3.13
CA THR A 50 -9.32 -1.20 -3.44
C THR A 50 -8.48 -2.28 -2.75
N PRO A 51 -9.06 -3.46 -2.49
CA PRO A 51 -8.29 -4.62 -2.03
C PRO A 51 -7.13 -4.98 -2.97
N ALA A 52 -7.26 -4.73 -4.28
CA ALA A 52 -6.20 -4.99 -5.26
C ALA A 52 -4.97 -4.10 -5.03
N VAL A 53 -5.18 -2.81 -4.74
CA VAL A 53 -4.10 -1.87 -4.38
C VAL A 53 -3.40 -2.32 -3.10
N LEU A 54 -4.15 -2.69 -2.06
CA LEU A 54 -3.52 -3.17 -0.82
C LEU A 54 -2.71 -4.45 -1.05
N ASN A 55 -3.22 -5.39 -1.85
CA ASN A 55 -2.49 -6.62 -2.21
C ASN A 55 -1.19 -6.32 -2.97
N GLU A 56 -1.18 -5.30 -3.84
CA GLU A 56 0.03 -4.86 -4.52
C GLU A 56 1.08 -4.34 -3.53
N VAL A 57 0.67 -3.48 -2.59
CA VAL A 57 1.55 -2.96 -1.54
C VAL A 57 2.10 -4.09 -0.69
N SER A 58 1.24 -4.98 -0.19
CA SER A 58 1.64 -6.16 0.59
C SER A 58 2.64 -7.03 -0.17
N TYR A 59 2.43 -7.26 -1.47
CA TYR A 59 3.35 -8.06 -2.29
C TYR A 59 4.72 -7.39 -2.42
N VAL A 60 4.76 -6.07 -2.64
CA VAL A 60 6.02 -5.32 -2.72
C VAL A 60 6.77 -5.36 -1.38
N LEU A 61 6.08 -5.11 -0.26
CA LEU A 61 6.68 -5.16 1.08
C LEU A 61 7.23 -6.55 1.42
N LEU A 62 6.47 -7.61 1.09
CA LEU A 62 6.89 -9.00 1.25
C LEU A 62 8.20 -9.28 0.50
N LEU A 63 8.30 -8.85 -0.76
CA LEU A 63 9.52 -9.01 -1.56
C LEU A 63 10.68 -8.18 -0.99
N GLN A 64 10.45 -6.93 -0.59
CA GLN A 64 11.47 -6.05 -0.01
C GLN A 64 12.05 -6.63 1.28
N ARG A 65 11.19 -7.19 2.13
CA ARG A 65 11.61 -7.87 3.35
C ARG A 65 12.47 -9.09 3.03
N GLY A 66 12.04 -9.93 2.09
CA GLY A 66 12.81 -11.09 1.66
C GLY A 66 14.16 -10.73 1.01
N MET A 67 14.21 -9.66 0.22
CA MET A 67 15.45 -9.13 -0.37
C MET A 67 16.43 -8.66 0.72
N THR A 68 15.92 -7.98 1.76
CA THR A 68 16.71 -7.58 2.93
C THR A 68 17.27 -8.80 3.67
N ILE A 69 16.46 -9.81 3.98
CA ILE A 69 16.89 -11.00 4.73
C ILE A 69 17.93 -11.81 3.94
N LEU A 70 17.74 -11.97 2.63
CA LEU A 70 18.65 -12.72 1.76
C LEU A 70 19.85 -11.91 1.29
N ASN A 71 19.89 -10.61 1.59
CA ASN A 71 20.87 -9.67 1.04
C ASN A 71 21.01 -9.80 -0.49
N SER A 72 19.87 -9.82 -1.20
CA SER A 72 19.80 -10.04 -2.64
C SER A 72 18.80 -9.11 -3.30
N GLY A 73 19.20 -8.43 -4.38
CA GLY A 73 18.30 -7.63 -5.20
C GLY A 73 17.48 -8.43 -6.23
N HIS A 74 17.66 -9.75 -6.30
CA HIS A 74 17.03 -10.60 -7.32
C HIS A 74 15.62 -11.03 -6.89
N ARG A 75 14.62 -10.24 -7.26
CA ARG A 75 13.20 -10.48 -6.92
C ARG A 75 12.71 -11.89 -7.23
N ASP A 76 13.12 -12.49 -8.35
CA ASP A 76 12.70 -13.84 -8.73
C ASP A 76 13.23 -14.93 -7.79
N ILE A 77 14.45 -14.77 -7.29
CA ILE A 77 15.05 -15.68 -6.29
C ILE A 77 14.26 -15.58 -4.99
N VAL A 78 14.01 -14.35 -4.52
CA VAL A 78 13.25 -14.10 -3.29
C VAL A 78 11.84 -14.68 -3.40
N ARG A 79 11.13 -14.39 -4.49
CA ARG A 79 9.79 -14.93 -4.76
C ARG A 79 9.78 -16.46 -4.75
N SER A 80 10.76 -17.09 -5.39
CA SER A 80 10.87 -18.55 -5.44
C SER A 80 11.12 -19.12 -4.05
N LYS A 81 11.95 -18.46 -3.23
CA LYS A 81 12.23 -18.85 -1.85
C LYS A 81 11.00 -18.72 -0.95
N ILE A 82 10.24 -17.62 -1.03
CA ILE A 82 8.98 -17.43 -0.31
C ILE A 82 7.99 -18.57 -0.62
N LYS A 83 7.87 -18.94 -1.90
CA LYS A 83 6.94 -20.02 -2.31
C LYS A 83 7.37 -21.40 -1.81
N ALA A 84 8.67 -21.65 -1.71
CA ALA A 84 9.21 -22.96 -1.39
C ALA A 84 9.46 -23.19 0.11
N ASP A 85 9.56 -22.13 0.91
CA ASP A 85 9.96 -22.19 2.32
C ASP A 85 8.97 -21.39 3.18
N GLY A 86 8.09 -22.11 3.87
CA GLY A 86 7.06 -21.51 4.73
C GLY A 86 7.64 -20.75 5.92
N HIS A 87 8.78 -21.17 6.48
CA HIS A 87 9.43 -20.44 7.56
C HIS A 87 9.96 -19.11 7.06
N PHE A 88 10.62 -19.11 5.89
CA PHE A 88 11.07 -17.88 5.25
C PHE A 88 9.91 -16.96 4.86
N ALA A 89 8.79 -17.51 4.39
CA ALA A 89 7.58 -16.74 4.09
C ALA A 89 7.06 -16.01 5.34
N HIS A 90 7.00 -16.70 6.49
CA HIS A 90 6.60 -16.09 7.76
C HIS A 90 7.50 -14.93 8.17
N LEU A 91 8.82 -15.05 8.03
CA LEU A 91 9.75 -13.94 8.30
C LEU A 91 9.53 -12.72 7.38
N CYS A 92 8.92 -12.94 6.20
CA CYS A 92 8.55 -11.86 5.29
C CYS A 92 7.19 -11.25 5.63
N TYR A 93 6.28 -12.00 6.25
CA TYR A 93 4.93 -11.53 6.60
C TYR A 93 4.93 -10.43 7.66
N ASP A 94 5.93 -10.35 8.53
CA ASP A 94 6.06 -9.27 9.52
C ASP A 94 5.87 -7.87 8.88
N ALA A 95 6.43 -7.64 7.70
CA ALA A 95 6.32 -6.36 6.99
C ALA A 95 4.89 -6.10 6.48
N VAL A 96 4.16 -7.16 6.13
CA VAL A 96 2.76 -7.09 5.69
C VAL A 96 1.84 -6.87 6.90
N ASP A 97 2.13 -7.50 8.04
CA ASP A 97 1.36 -7.34 9.26
C ASP A 97 1.45 -5.91 9.79
N THR A 98 2.66 -5.32 9.84
CA THR A 98 2.84 -3.90 10.19
C THR A 98 2.06 -2.98 9.24
N PHE A 99 2.04 -3.28 7.95
CA PHE A 99 1.26 -2.50 6.99
C PHE A 99 -0.26 -2.65 7.22
N ASN A 100 -0.74 -3.85 7.52
CA ASN A 100 -2.16 -4.08 7.82
C ASN A 100 -2.60 -3.34 9.10
N GLU A 101 -1.76 -3.33 10.13
CA GLU A 101 -1.99 -2.53 11.34
C GLU A 101 -2.09 -1.04 11.00
N PHE A 102 -1.16 -0.52 10.19
CA PHE A 102 -1.22 0.86 9.70
C PHE A 102 -2.52 1.16 8.95
N ILE A 103 -2.91 0.32 7.99
CA ILE A 103 -4.15 0.49 7.21
C ILE A 103 -5.37 0.48 8.14
N SER A 104 -5.37 -0.35 9.18
CA SER A 104 -6.48 -0.42 10.14
C SER A 104 -6.67 0.86 10.96
N GLY A 105 -5.64 1.69 11.08
CA GLY A 105 -5.70 3.00 11.74
C GLY A 105 -6.16 4.14 10.83
N LEU A 106 -6.27 3.94 9.51
CA LEU A 106 -6.70 4.99 8.59
C LEU A 106 -8.22 5.13 8.58
N ASP A 107 -8.80 5.75 9.60
CA ASP A 107 -10.26 5.85 9.80
C ASP A 107 -11.02 6.58 8.67
N GLY A 108 -10.34 7.44 7.90
CA GLY A 108 -10.90 8.10 6.72
C GLY A 108 -10.80 7.28 5.43
N LEU A 109 -10.15 6.11 5.44
CA LEU A 109 -9.96 5.25 4.29
C LEU A 109 -11.08 4.20 4.18
N LYS A 110 -11.74 4.17 3.01
CA LYS A 110 -12.77 3.17 2.69
C LYS A 110 -12.28 2.21 1.61
N LEU A 111 -12.48 0.91 1.82
CA LEU A 111 -12.23 -0.11 0.82
C LEU A 111 -13.45 -0.32 -0.07
N ILE A 112 -13.29 -0.05 -1.36
CA ILE A 112 -14.34 -0.26 -2.36
C ILE A 112 -13.96 -1.49 -3.19
N PRO A 113 -14.79 -2.55 -3.22
CA PRO A 113 -14.58 -3.68 -4.11
C PRO A 113 -14.75 -3.22 -5.56
N VAL A 114 -13.83 -3.61 -6.45
CA VAL A 114 -14.03 -3.45 -7.88
C VAL A 114 -14.92 -4.58 -8.36
N GLN A 115 -16.15 -4.26 -8.76
CA GLN A 115 -17.04 -5.23 -9.39
C GLN A 115 -16.72 -5.33 -10.88
N PRO A 116 -16.76 -6.54 -11.49
CA PRO A 116 -16.49 -6.72 -12.92
C PRO A 116 -17.38 -5.84 -13.82
N GLU A 117 -18.63 -5.55 -13.42
CA GLU A 117 -19.52 -4.71 -14.21
C GLU A 117 -19.04 -3.26 -14.34
N MET A 118 -18.23 -2.77 -13.39
CA MET A 118 -17.65 -1.42 -13.44
C MET A 118 -16.57 -1.26 -14.51
N LEU A 119 -15.95 -2.35 -14.98
CA LEU A 119 -14.97 -2.31 -16.08
C LEU A 119 -15.64 -2.14 -17.45
N PHE A 120 -16.86 -2.66 -17.62
CA PHE A 120 -17.57 -2.60 -18.89
C PHE A 120 -18.29 -1.26 -19.12
N ALA A 121 -18.61 -0.53 -18.05
CA ALA A 121 -19.25 0.79 -18.14
C ALA A 121 -18.36 1.88 -18.78
N TYR A 122 -17.04 1.69 -18.82
CA TYR A 122 -16.08 2.60 -19.46
C TYR A 122 -15.67 2.16 -20.89
N LEU A 123 -16.30 1.11 -21.42
CA LEU A 123 -16.07 0.61 -22.78
C LEU A 123 -17.27 0.88 -23.73
N GLN A 124 -18.21 1.73 -23.32
CA GLN A 124 -19.32 2.24 -24.15
C GLN A 124 -19.13 3.74 -24.39
#